data_AF-A0A2G9HSI2-F1
#
_entry.id   AF-A0A2G9HSI2-F1
#
_cell.length_a   1.000
_cell.length_b   1.000
_cell.length_c   1.000
_cell.angle_alpha   90.00
_cell.angle_beta   90.00
_cell.angle_gamma   90.00
#
_symmetry.space_group_name_H-M   'P 1'
#
loop_
_entity.id
_entity.type
_entity.pdbx_description
1 polymer ?
#
loop_
_entity_poly.entity_id
_entity_poly.type
_entity_poly.pdbx_seq_one_letter_code
_entity_poly.pdbx_strand_id
1 'polypeptide(L)'
;MDVESGRAPPPPPPPSTTTTTSSPITRLNSYISKTRIGKHFKLTERNTTFTTELRAGTATFLTMAYILAVNASILSDSGGTCSISDCIPLCSDPSIPPSDCLSHPHLRLVPPDSTCKFNPINPGYAACLEKTRKDLIVATVVSSLIGCLIMGLFANLPLALAPGMGANAYFSYTVVGFHGSGNISYQSALAAIFMEGLIFLFLSAVGLRAKLTKLIPKAVRISSSAGIGLFLAFIGLQSNQGVGLIGYSSSTLVTLGACPASARTAVAPVTTAANGTVALIPGGDVSSDILCLHGRMESPTFWLGVVGFVIIAYCLMKNIKGAMIYGIVFVTAVSWFRNTAVTAFPRTPEGDMKYNYFKKVVDIHKIESTAGALSFKSIGEGHFWEALVTFLYVDILDTTGTLYSMARFAGFTDSSGDFEGQYFAFMADASSIVVGSLLGTSPVTAFIESSTGIREGGRTGLTAITVAGYFMVAFFLTPLLASIPPWAVGPPLVLVGVMMMRAVVEVEWGNMKEAIPAFMTVILTPLTYSIAYGLIGGIGSYAVLHLGDWGEGLLRRYGVIRGDNVEEGKEGV
;
A
#
# COMPACT_ATOMS: atom_id res chain seq x y z
N MET A 1 46.01 -29.03 -37.59
CA MET A 1 47.01 -29.69 -36.72
C MET A 1 46.49 -29.54 -35.31
N ASP A 2 45.89 -30.52 -34.65
CA ASP A 2 45.71 -31.94 -34.94
C ASP A 2 44.37 -32.40 -34.36
N VAL A 3 43.73 -33.31 -35.07
CA VAL A 3 42.52 -34.04 -34.68
C VAL A 3 43.00 -35.33 -34.03
N GLU A 4 42.74 -35.53 -32.75
CA GLU A 4 43.04 -36.78 -32.07
C GLU A 4 41.76 -37.42 -31.52
N SER A 5 41.58 -38.68 -31.91
CA SER A 5 40.39 -39.48 -31.73
C SER A 5 40.36 -40.20 -30.38
N GLY A 6 39.16 -40.38 -29.82
CA GLY A 6 38.74 -41.68 -29.29
C GLY A 6 38.81 -41.90 -27.77
N ARG A 7 37.66 -41.76 -27.09
CA ARG A 7 36.95 -42.85 -26.38
C ARG A 7 35.66 -42.31 -25.76
N ALA A 8 34.54 -42.98 -26.05
CA ALA A 8 33.28 -42.72 -25.38
C ALA A 8 33.37 -43.13 -23.89
N PRO A 9 32.82 -42.34 -22.94
CA PRO A 9 32.74 -42.74 -21.55
C PRO A 9 31.83 -43.97 -21.38
N PRO A 10 32.10 -44.86 -20.41
CA PRO A 10 31.28 -46.05 -20.19
C PRO A 10 29.82 -45.65 -19.83
N PRO A 11 28.83 -46.48 -20.20
CA PRO A 11 27.44 -46.19 -19.89
C PRO A 11 27.24 -46.11 -18.36
N PRO A 12 26.40 -45.17 -17.88
CA PRO A 12 26.09 -45.07 -16.47
C PRO A 12 25.49 -46.41 -15.98
N PRO A 13 25.83 -46.86 -14.76
CA PRO A 13 25.24 -48.07 -14.21
C PRO A 13 23.70 -47.95 -14.19
N PRO A 14 22.97 -49.06 -14.41
CA PRO A 14 21.51 -49.05 -14.41
C PRO A 14 21.03 -48.46 -13.08
N PRO A 15 19.92 -47.68 -13.07
CA PRO A 15 19.43 -47.06 -11.86
C PRO A 15 19.17 -48.15 -10.83
N SER A 16 20.00 -48.16 -9.77
CA SER A 16 19.75 -48.96 -8.60
C SER A 16 18.34 -48.61 -8.13
N THR A 17 17.46 -49.59 -8.08
CA THR A 17 16.14 -49.54 -7.46
C THR A 17 16.33 -49.33 -5.95
N THR A 18 16.76 -48.14 -5.57
CA THR A 18 16.63 -47.65 -4.21
C THR A 18 15.15 -47.40 -4.00
N THR A 19 14.51 -48.34 -3.31
CA THR A 19 13.25 -48.15 -2.60
C THR A 19 13.43 -47.02 -1.59
N THR A 20 13.46 -45.77 -2.05
CA THR A 20 13.35 -44.61 -1.20
C THR A 20 11.97 -44.66 -0.56
N THR A 21 11.93 -45.02 0.71
CA THR A 21 10.80 -44.77 1.60
C THR A 21 10.46 -43.29 1.49
N SER A 22 9.50 -42.97 0.63
CA SER A 22 9.08 -41.60 0.34
C SER A 22 8.76 -40.90 1.66
N SER A 23 9.43 -39.77 1.93
CA SER A 23 9.15 -38.91 3.09
C SER A 23 7.64 -38.69 3.26
N PRO A 24 7.12 -38.60 4.50
CA PRO A 24 5.69 -38.34 4.74
C PRO A 24 5.17 -37.11 3.98
N ILE A 25 6.02 -36.08 3.79
CA ILE A 25 5.72 -34.89 2.98
C ILE A 25 5.53 -35.27 1.51
N THR A 26 6.41 -36.10 0.95
CA THR A 26 6.31 -36.58 -0.44
C THR A 26 5.05 -37.42 -0.66
N ARG A 27 4.67 -38.25 0.32
CA ARG A 27 3.41 -39.03 0.28
C ARG A 27 2.19 -38.12 0.28
N LEU A 28 2.15 -37.12 1.17
CA LEU A 28 1.06 -36.15 1.23
C LEU A 28 0.92 -35.36 -0.08
N ASN A 29 2.04 -34.88 -0.63
CA ASN A 29 2.05 -34.14 -1.89
C ASN A 29 1.54 -34.99 -3.07
N SER A 30 2.00 -36.24 -3.17
CA SER A 30 1.57 -37.19 -4.20
C SER A 30 0.10 -37.61 -4.05
N TYR A 31 -0.40 -37.69 -2.81
CA TYR A 31 -1.81 -37.94 -2.55
C TYR A 31 -2.67 -36.75 -2.99
N ILE A 32 -2.36 -35.55 -2.51
CA ILE A 32 -3.14 -34.34 -2.78
C ILE A 32 -3.14 -34.00 -4.28
N SER A 33 -2.02 -34.18 -4.99
CA SER A 33 -1.98 -33.91 -6.44
C SER A 33 -2.96 -34.77 -7.25
N LYS A 34 -3.32 -35.97 -6.76
CA LYS A 34 -4.29 -36.86 -7.40
C LYS A 34 -5.74 -36.58 -7.01
N THR A 35 -5.97 -35.84 -5.92
CA THR A 35 -7.31 -35.47 -5.45
C THR A 35 -7.98 -34.44 -6.36
N ARG A 36 -9.28 -34.19 -6.14
CA ARG A 36 -10.02 -33.12 -6.82
C ARG A 36 -9.39 -31.74 -6.60
N ILE A 37 -8.86 -31.48 -5.40
CA ILE A 37 -8.17 -30.23 -5.06
C ILE A 37 -6.92 -30.08 -5.93
N GLY A 38 -6.05 -31.10 -5.97
CA GLY A 38 -4.83 -31.04 -6.78
C GLY A 38 -5.07 -30.85 -8.28
N LYS A 39 -6.16 -31.43 -8.79
CA LYS A 39 -6.62 -31.23 -10.18
C LYS A 39 -7.18 -29.82 -10.43
N HIS A 40 -8.02 -29.29 -9.52
CA HIS A 40 -8.58 -27.93 -9.63
C HIS A 40 -7.48 -26.86 -9.67
N PHE A 41 -6.51 -26.96 -8.77
CA PHE A 41 -5.39 -26.01 -8.71
C PHE A 41 -4.29 -26.30 -9.73
N LYS A 42 -4.41 -27.35 -10.55
CA LYS A 42 -3.43 -27.73 -11.58
C LYS A 42 -2.00 -27.92 -11.02
N LEU A 43 -1.87 -28.51 -9.82
CA LEU A 43 -0.58 -28.61 -9.12
C LEU A 43 0.51 -29.30 -9.97
N THR A 44 0.17 -30.40 -10.63
CA THR A 44 1.09 -31.15 -11.50
C THR A 44 1.46 -30.36 -12.75
N GLU A 45 0.49 -29.73 -13.42
CA GLU A 45 0.71 -28.95 -14.65
C GLU A 45 1.58 -27.72 -14.39
N ARG A 46 1.43 -27.10 -13.21
CA ARG A 46 2.21 -25.92 -12.80
C ARG A 46 3.52 -26.27 -12.07
N ASN A 47 3.91 -27.54 -12.03
CA ASN A 47 5.15 -28.01 -11.41
C ASN A 47 5.32 -27.52 -9.95
N THR A 48 4.26 -27.63 -9.15
CA THR A 48 4.27 -27.24 -7.72
C THR A 48 3.68 -28.34 -6.84
N THR A 49 3.83 -28.22 -5.52
CA THR A 49 3.30 -29.17 -4.54
C THR A 49 2.46 -28.48 -3.49
N PHE A 50 1.52 -29.20 -2.86
CA PHE A 50 0.68 -28.68 -1.79
C PHE A 50 1.50 -28.00 -0.67
N THR A 51 2.57 -28.66 -0.22
CA THR A 51 3.43 -28.07 0.82
C THR A 51 4.25 -26.86 0.34
N THR A 52 4.60 -26.80 -0.94
CA THR A 52 5.25 -25.61 -1.53
C THR A 52 4.30 -24.42 -1.50
N GLU A 53 3.05 -24.61 -1.93
CA GLU A 53 2.01 -23.58 -1.92
C GLU A 53 1.70 -23.08 -0.51
N LEU A 54 1.64 -23.98 0.48
CA LEU A 54 1.43 -23.57 1.87
C LEU A 54 2.59 -22.70 2.38
N ARG A 55 3.84 -23.10 2.09
CA ARG A 55 5.04 -22.32 2.47
C ARG A 55 5.11 -20.99 1.74
N ALA A 56 4.73 -20.97 0.46
CA ALA A 56 4.64 -19.76 -0.35
C ALA A 56 3.59 -18.80 0.22
N GLY A 57 2.40 -19.31 0.57
CA GLY A 57 1.34 -18.51 1.19
C GLY A 57 1.75 -17.97 2.56
N THR A 58 2.45 -18.77 3.37
CA THR A 58 3.06 -18.28 4.61
C THR A 58 4.05 -17.15 4.30
N ALA A 59 4.97 -17.31 3.35
CA ALA A 59 5.93 -16.27 3.02
C ALA A 59 5.27 -14.97 2.52
N THR A 60 4.26 -15.08 1.67
CA THR A 60 3.45 -13.94 1.21
C THR A 60 2.74 -13.26 2.36
N PHE A 61 2.02 -14.01 3.21
CA PHE A 61 1.33 -13.41 4.35
C PHE A 61 2.31 -12.71 5.29
N LEU A 62 3.44 -13.36 5.61
CA LEU A 62 4.42 -12.79 6.52
C LEU A 62 5.05 -11.49 5.95
N THR A 63 5.20 -11.39 4.64
CA THR A 63 5.76 -10.17 4.02
C THR A 63 4.75 -9.04 3.92
N MET A 64 3.46 -9.33 3.80
CA MET A 64 2.39 -8.33 3.75
C MET A 64 1.73 -8.03 5.11
N ALA A 65 2.00 -8.80 6.16
CA ALA A 65 1.31 -8.72 7.46
C ALA A 65 1.33 -7.31 8.09
N TYR A 66 2.31 -6.49 7.74
CA TYR A 66 2.39 -5.10 8.16
C TYR A 66 1.13 -4.30 7.79
N ILE A 67 0.44 -4.64 6.68
CA ILE A 67 -0.73 -3.94 6.16
C ILE A 67 -1.87 -3.79 7.19
N LEU A 68 -1.98 -4.78 8.08
CA LEU A 68 -2.98 -4.82 9.14
C LEU A 68 -2.88 -3.60 10.06
N ALA A 69 -1.67 -3.11 10.32
CA ALA A 69 -1.45 -1.91 11.11
C ALA A 69 -1.46 -0.64 10.25
N VAL A 70 -0.82 -0.67 9.08
CA VAL A 70 -0.58 0.56 8.31
C VAL A 70 -1.82 1.08 7.63
N ASN A 71 -2.63 0.21 7.04
CA ASN A 71 -3.86 0.65 6.39
C ASN A 71 -4.76 1.38 7.38
N ALA A 72 -4.97 0.79 8.57
CA ALA A 72 -5.75 1.41 9.62
C ALA A 72 -5.15 2.74 10.11
N SER A 73 -3.83 2.84 10.21
CA SER A 73 -3.12 4.07 10.61
C SER A 73 -3.33 5.19 9.57
N ILE A 74 -3.07 4.91 8.29
CA ILE A 74 -3.23 5.88 7.20
C ILE A 74 -4.69 6.31 7.03
N LEU A 75 -5.64 5.37 7.10
CA LEU A 75 -7.06 5.69 6.98
C LEU A 75 -7.58 6.46 8.19
N SER A 76 -7.11 6.20 9.40
CA SER A 76 -7.51 6.98 10.58
C SER A 76 -7.04 8.44 10.52
N ASP A 77 -5.94 8.75 9.83
CA ASP A 77 -5.46 10.12 9.63
C ASP A 77 -6.43 10.98 8.80
N SER A 78 -7.28 10.36 7.98
CA SER A 78 -8.35 11.08 7.28
C SER A 78 -9.46 11.59 8.21
N GLY A 79 -9.44 11.17 9.48
CA GLY A 79 -10.55 11.38 10.42
C GLY A 79 -11.59 10.27 10.39
N GLY A 80 -11.60 9.42 9.37
CA GLY A 80 -12.54 8.32 9.25
C GLY A 80 -14.00 8.80 9.28
N THR A 81 -14.85 8.11 10.03
CA THR A 81 -16.24 8.53 10.21
C THR A 81 -16.45 9.53 11.35
N CYS A 82 -15.39 9.93 12.04
CA CYS A 82 -15.45 10.87 13.16
C CYS A 82 -15.72 12.30 12.69
N SER A 83 -16.53 13.02 13.45
CA SER A 83 -16.91 14.40 13.16
C SER A 83 -16.86 15.28 14.41
N ILE A 84 -17.24 16.55 14.27
CA ILE A 84 -17.27 17.51 15.39
C ILE A 84 -18.25 17.05 16.49
N SER A 85 -19.25 16.23 16.15
CA SER A 85 -20.20 15.69 17.13
C SER A 85 -19.56 14.74 18.16
N ASP A 86 -18.41 14.15 17.83
CA ASP A 86 -17.70 13.23 18.71
C ASP A 86 -16.79 13.95 19.70
N CYS A 87 -16.61 15.26 19.52
CA CYS A 87 -15.85 16.09 20.44
C CYS A 87 -16.64 16.34 21.73
N ILE A 88 -15.97 16.23 22.87
CA ILE A 88 -16.55 16.56 24.18
C ILE A 88 -16.32 18.04 24.51
N PRO A 89 -17.25 18.72 25.18
CA PRO A 89 -17.04 20.10 25.62
C PRO A 89 -15.90 20.13 26.65
N LEU A 90 -14.99 21.09 26.50
CA LEU A 90 -13.83 21.26 27.37
C LEU A 90 -13.96 22.54 28.20
N CYS A 91 -13.32 22.55 29.36
CA CYS A 91 -13.22 23.76 30.16
C CYS A 91 -12.21 24.75 29.55
N SER A 92 -12.35 26.04 29.83
CA SER A 92 -11.38 27.06 29.38
C SER A 92 -9.97 26.81 29.91
N ASP A 93 -9.85 26.09 31.04
CA ASP A 93 -8.61 25.49 31.49
C ASP A 93 -8.65 23.97 31.20
N PRO A 94 -7.81 23.45 30.29
CA PRO A 94 -7.81 22.04 29.90
C PRO A 94 -7.35 21.09 31.01
N SER A 95 -6.79 21.59 32.11
CA SER A 95 -6.43 20.77 33.28
C SER A 95 -7.62 20.40 34.16
N ILE A 96 -8.77 21.05 33.96
CA ILE A 96 -9.97 20.89 34.79
C ILE A 96 -11.04 20.10 34.02
N PRO A 97 -11.60 19.02 34.60
CA PRO A 97 -12.62 18.23 33.94
C PRO A 97 -13.91 19.04 33.71
N PRO A 98 -14.70 18.73 32.67
CA PRO A 98 -15.89 19.50 32.30
C PRO A 98 -16.94 19.62 33.43
N SER A 99 -17.04 18.61 34.30
CA SER A 99 -17.94 18.59 35.47
C SER A 99 -17.61 19.67 36.49
N ASP A 100 -16.33 19.97 36.66
CA ASP A 100 -15.80 20.86 37.71
C ASP A 100 -15.53 22.26 37.14
N CYS A 101 -15.79 22.46 35.85
CA CYS A 101 -15.68 23.75 35.19
C CYS A 101 -16.76 24.73 35.67
N LEU A 102 -17.98 24.23 35.91
CA LEU A 102 -19.14 25.04 36.34
C LEU A 102 -19.07 25.48 37.80
N SER A 103 -18.21 24.86 38.61
CA SER A 103 -18.00 25.24 40.03
C SER A 103 -17.01 26.39 40.20
N HIS A 104 -16.36 26.86 39.13
CA HIS A 104 -15.39 27.95 39.19
C HIS A 104 -15.93 29.23 38.50
N PRO A 105 -15.95 30.38 39.18
CA PRO A 105 -16.59 31.61 38.66
C PRO A 105 -15.85 32.25 37.47
N HIS A 106 -14.61 31.85 37.18
CA HIS A 106 -13.79 32.39 36.08
C HIS A 106 -13.64 31.42 34.90
N LEU A 107 -14.23 30.22 34.98
CA LEU A 107 -14.10 29.21 33.95
C LEU A 107 -15.43 29.03 33.22
N ARG A 108 -15.34 28.77 31.91
CA ARG A 108 -16.50 28.49 31.06
C ARG A 108 -16.27 27.22 30.26
N LEU A 109 -17.36 26.48 30.03
CA LEU A 109 -17.39 25.39 29.06
C LEU A 109 -17.33 25.97 27.66
N VAL A 110 -16.34 25.52 26.89
CA VAL A 110 -16.18 25.87 25.48
C VAL A 110 -16.81 24.75 24.66
N PRO A 111 -17.87 25.03 23.87
CA PRO A 111 -18.44 24.03 22.98
C PRO A 111 -17.42 23.64 21.91
N PRO A 112 -17.44 22.39 21.44
CA PRO A 112 -16.51 21.95 20.41
C PRO A 112 -16.82 22.66 19.08
N ASP A 113 -15.76 23.17 18.45
CA ASP A 113 -15.79 23.73 17.10
C ASP A 113 -14.93 22.85 16.17
N SER A 114 -14.89 23.15 14.87
CA SER A 114 -14.09 22.47 13.85
C SER A 114 -12.61 22.29 14.21
N THR A 115 -12.07 23.18 15.04
CA THR A 115 -10.70 23.10 15.58
C THR A 115 -10.48 21.91 16.52
N CYS A 116 -11.54 21.27 17.05
CA CYS A 116 -11.44 20.13 17.97
C CYS A 116 -10.77 18.89 17.37
N LYS A 117 -10.71 18.83 16.03
CA LYS A 117 -10.08 17.75 15.28
C LYS A 117 -8.55 17.86 15.22
N PHE A 118 -8.01 19.06 15.44
CA PHE A 118 -6.60 19.37 15.26
C PHE A 118 -5.92 19.59 16.61
N ASN A 119 -4.59 19.61 16.62
CA ASN A 119 -3.84 19.66 17.87
C ASN A 119 -4.04 20.98 18.62
N PRO A 120 -4.24 20.94 19.96
CA PRO A 120 -4.36 19.74 20.80
C PRO A 120 -5.69 19.00 20.57
N ILE A 121 -5.61 17.73 20.17
CA ILE A 121 -6.78 16.95 19.75
C ILE A 121 -7.73 16.74 20.93
N ASN A 122 -9.03 16.94 20.70
CA ASN A 122 -10.05 16.72 21.72
C ASN A 122 -10.09 15.24 22.16
N PRO A 123 -10.16 14.93 23.47
CA PRO A 123 -10.18 13.54 23.96
C PRO A 123 -11.34 12.70 23.40
N GLY A 124 -12.51 13.29 23.17
CA GLY A 124 -13.66 12.61 22.55
C GLY A 124 -13.39 12.22 21.10
N TYR A 125 -12.80 13.14 20.33
CA TYR A 125 -12.39 12.87 18.95
C TYR A 125 -11.26 11.83 18.89
N ALA A 126 -10.27 11.90 19.77
CA ALA A 126 -9.20 10.92 19.87
C ALA A 126 -9.74 9.50 20.18
N ALA A 127 -10.74 9.39 21.07
CA ALA A 127 -11.40 8.13 21.36
C ALA A 127 -12.18 7.59 20.14
N CYS A 128 -12.85 8.46 19.38
CA CYS A 128 -13.49 8.09 18.11
C CYS A 128 -12.45 7.58 17.10
N LEU A 129 -11.33 8.29 16.92
CA LEU A 129 -10.25 7.85 16.02
C LEU A 129 -9.68 6.48 16.41
N GLU A 130 -9.50 6.23 17.70
CA GLU A 130 -9.01 4.93 18.18
C GLU A 130 -10.03 3.82 17.88
N LYS A 131 -11.32 4.09 18.02
CA LYS A 131 -12.40 3.18 17.64
C LYS A 131 -12.40 2.92 16.12
N THR A 132 -12.34 3.96 15.31
CA THR A 132 -12.28 3.83 13.84
C THR A 132 -11.02 3.07 13.40
N ARG A 133 -9.86 3.33 14.02
CA ARG A 133 -8.64 2.56 13.75
C ARG A 133 -8.84 1.06 14.02
N LYS A 134 -9.51 0.68 15.11
CA LYS A 134 -9.85 -0.73 15.41
C LYS A 134 -10.79 -1.33 14.37
N ASP A 135 -11.84 -0.60 13.99
CA ASP A 135 -12.76 -1.00 12.92
C ASP A 135 -12.02 -1.25 11.59
N LEU A 136 -11.07 -0.37 11.24
CA LEU A 136 -10.29 -0.45 10.01
C LEU A 136 -9.34 -1.64 9.98
N ILE A 137 -8.76 -2.06 11.11
CA ILE A 137 -7.97 -3.29 11.17
C ILE A 137 -8.85 -4.48 10.79
N VAL A 138 -10.05 -4.57 11.37
CA VAL A 138 -11.01 -5.63 11.06
C VAL A 138 -11.48 -5.57 9.60
N ALA A 139 -11.78 -4.37 9.10
CA ALA A 139 -12.15 -4.16 7.70
C ALA A 139 -11.03 -4.62 6.74
N THR A 140 -9.77 -4.33 7.07
CA THR A 140 -8.59 -4.79 6.32
C THR A 140 -8.53 -6.31 6.30
N VAL A 141 -8.68 -6.96 7.45
CA VAL A 141 -8.64 -8.42 7.57
C VAL A 141 -9.74 -9.08 6.74
N VAL A 142 -10.99 -8.65 6.92
CA VAL A 142 -12.16 -9.28 6.27
C VAL A 142 -12.16 -9.04 4.76
N SER A 143 -11.83 -7.82 4.32
CA SER A 143 -11.73 -7.52 2.89
C SER A 143 -10.61 -8.30 2.20
N SER A 144 -9.42 -8.39 2.82
CA SER A 144 -8.28 -9.16 2.32
C SER A 144 -8.57 -10.67 2.31
N LEU A 145 -9.24 -11.19 3.36
CA LEU A 145 -9.71 -12.57 3.44
C LEU A 145 -10.58 -12.91 2.23
N ILE A 146 -11.63 -12.13 2.01
CA ILE A 146 -12.58 -12.36 0.92
C ILE A 146 -11.88 -12.24 -0.44
N GLY A 147 -11.07 -11.20 -0.64
CA GLY A 147 -10.35 -11.00 -1.89
C GLY A 147 -9.36 -12.12 -2.21
N CYS A 148 -8.57 -12.56 -1.23
CA CYS A 148 -7.66 -13.70 -1.36
C CYS A 148 -8.41 -15.01 -1.64
N LEU A 149 -9.58 -15.23 -1.04
CA LEU A 149 -10.42 -16.40 -1.33
C LEU A 149 -10.94 -16.38 -2.77
N ILE A 150 -11.45 -15.24 -3.25
CA ILE A 150 -11.96 -15.11 -4.62
C ILE A 150 -10.82 -15.31 -5.63
N MET A 151 -9.67 -14.65 -5.43
CA MET A 151 -8.49 -14.80 -6.29
C MET A 151 -7.97 -16.24 -6.29
N GLY A 152 -7.91 -16.87 -5.12
CA GLY A 152 -7.46 -18.24 -4.99
C GLY A 152 -8.40 -19.25 -5.68
N LEU A 153 -9.70 -19.15 -5.45
CA LEU A 153 -10.67 -20.14 -5.94
C LEU A 153 -10.99 -19.99 -7.43
N PHE A 154 -11.16 -18.75 -7.92
CA PHE A 154 -11.64 -18.48 -9.27
C PHE A 154 -10.52 -18.17 -10.26
N ALA A 155 -9.58 -17.29 -9.92
CA ALA A 155 -8.47 -16.96 -10.82
C ALA A 155 -7.35 -18.02 -10.76
N ASN A 156 -7.27 -18.78 -9.66
CA ASN A 156 -6.23 -19.75 -9.42
C ASN A 156 -4.82 -19.15 -9.58
N LEU A 157 -4.57 -17.95 -9.05
CA LEU A 157 -3.26 -17.30 -9.11
C LEU A 157 -2.65 -17.13 -7.71
N PRO A 158 -1.32 -17.18 -7.56
CA PRO A 158 -0.63 -17.09 -6.27
C PRO A 158 -0.53 -15.64 -5.76
N LEU A 159 -1.61 -14.87 -5.90
CA LEU A 159 -1.64 -13.43 -5.63
C LEU A 159 -2.52 -13.18 -4.42
N ALA A 160 -1.97 -12.49 -3.42
CA ALA A 160 -2.73 -12.00 -2.29
C ALA A 160 -3.34 -10.64 -2.62
N LEU A 161 -4.53 -10.39 -2.10
CA LEU A 161 -5.23 -9.12 -2.22
C LEU A 161 -5.35 -8.47 -0.84
N ALA A 162 -5.06 -7.18 -0.78
CA ALA A 162 -5.21 -6.35 0.40
C ALA A 162 -5.39 -4.87 0.02
N PRO A 163 -5.86 -4.00 0.94
CA PRO A 163 -5.99 -2.56 0.69
C PRO A 163 -4.70 -1.93 0.14
N GLY A 164 -4.78 -1.35 -1.06
CA GLY A 164 -3.63 -0.86 -1.83
C GLY A 164 -2.98 0.35 -1.19
N MET A 165 -1.74 0.21 -0.70
CA MET A 165 -1.08 1.25 0.10
C MET A 165 -0.98 2.61 -0.58
N GLY A 166 -0.79 2.63 -1.90
CA GLY A 166 -0.83 3.86 -2.68
C GLY A 166 -2.21 4.51 -2.72
N ALA A 167 -3.25 3.73 -3.02
CA ALA A 167 -4.63 4.19 -3.02
C ALA A 167 -5.09 4.66 -1.64
N ASN A 168 -4.62 4.01 -0.55
CA ASN A 168 -4.92 4.39 0.84
C ASN A 168 -4.42 5.81 1.14
N ALA A 169 -3.19 6.12 0.75
CA ALA A 169 -2.61 7.45 0.99
C ALA A 169 -3.28 8.53 0.12
N TYR A 170 -3.55 8.23 -1.15
CA TYR A 170 -4.32 9.14 -2.00
C TYR A 170 -5.71 9.43 -1.43
N PHE A 171 -6.42 8.39 -0.98
CA PHE A 171 -7.71 8.51 -0.31
C PHE A 171 -7.62 9.41 0.93
N SER A 172 -6.69 9.12 1.85
CA SER A 172 -6.63 9.83 3.14
C SER A 172 -6.18 11.26 3.01
N TYR A 173 -5.18 11.53 2.17
CA TYR A 173 -4.48 12.82 2.20
C TYR A 173 -4.83 13.74 1.04
N THR A 174 -5.28 13.19 -0.10
CA THR A 174 -5.66 14.01 -1.27
C THR A 174 -7.17 14.18 -1.35
N VAL A 175 -7.95 13.10 -1.18
CA VAL A 175 -9.41 13.15 -1.36
C VAL A 175 -10.11 13.64 -0.09
N VAL A 176 -9.90 12.94 1.02
CA VAL A 176 -10.54 13.27 2.31
C VAL A 176 -9.77 14.35 3.05
N GLY A 177 -8.45 14.37 2.90
CA GLY A 177 -7.55 15.27 3.64
C GLY A 177 -7.38 14.86 5.11
N PHE A 178 -6.31 15.37 5.73
CA PHE A 178 -6.01 15.11 7.14
C PHE A 178 -7.16 15.59 8.04
N HIS A 179 -7.74 14.70 8.84
CA HIS A 179 -8.94 14.91 9.65
C HIS A 179 -10.17 15.49 8.91
N GLY A 180 -10.28 15.22 7.60
CA GLY A 180 -11.40 15.68 6.78
C GLY A 180 -11.27 17.15 6.35
N SER A 181 -10.04 17.63 6.18
CA SER A 181 -9.72 18.97 5.65
C SER A 181 -9.90 19.08 4.13
N GLY A 182 -10.08 17.96 3.43
CA GLY A 182 -10.27 17.93 1.98
C GLY A 182 -11.69 18.28 1.53
N ASN A 183 -11.91 18.25 0.22
CA ASN A 183 -13.17 18.67 -0.39
C ASN A 183 -14.31 17.65 -0.22
N ILE A 184 -14.00 16.39 0.12
CA ILE A 184 -14.96 15.29 0.14
C ILE A 184 -14.90 14.60 1.49
N SER A 185 -16.05 14.27 2.07
CA SER A 185 -16.10 13.51 3.32
C SER A 185 -15.66 12.05 3.12
N TYR A 186 -15.16 11.42 4.18
CA TYR A 186 -14.77 10.00 4.18
C TYR A 186 -15.85 9.09 3.58
N GLN A 187 -17.11 9.28 3.98
CA GLN A 187 -18.24 8.46 3.53
C GLN A 187 -18.55 8.64 2.03
N SER A 188 -18.33 9.85 1.52
CA SER A 188 -18.57 10.16 0.11
C SER A 188 -17.41 9.64 -0.76
N ALA A 189 -16.18 9.69 -0.25
CA ALA A 189 -15.04 9.05 -0.90
C ALA A 189 -15.21 7.51 -0.96
N LEU A 190 -15.72 6.88 0.11
CA LEU A 190 -16.05 5.44 0.08
C LEU A 190 -17.16 5.12 -0.94
N ALA A 191 -18.15 6.00 -1.10
CA ALA A 191 -19.19 5.83 -2.12
C ALA A 191 -18.63 5.93 -3.55
N ALA A 192 -17.63 6.79 -3.78
CA ALA A 192 -16.90 6.84 -5.04
C ALA A 192 -16.17 5.51 -5.31
N ILE A 193 -15.42 4.97 -4.34
CA ILE A 193 -14.74 3.67 -4.46
C ILE A 193 -15.73 2.53 -4.70
N PHE A 194 -16.88 2.55 -4.03
CA PHE A 194 -17.92 1.55 -4.25
C PHE A 194 -18.44 1.58 -5.69
N MET A 195 -18.71 2.78 -6.24
CA MET A 195 -19.14 2.93 -7.63
C MET A 195 -18.04 2.54 -8.62
N GLU A 196 -16.79 2.92 -8.34
CA GLU A 196 -15.61 2.48 -9.10
C GLU A 196 -15.54 0.95 -9.17
N GLY A 197 -15.65 0.26 -8.04
CA GLY A 197 -15.61 -1.20 -7.97
C GLY A 197 -16.71 -1.85 -8.82
N LEU A 198 -17.93 -1.27 -8.82
CA LEU A 198 -19.02 -1.74 -9.70
C LEU A 198 -18.73 -1.49 -11.18
N ILE A 199 -18.20 -0.31 -11.53
CA ILE A 199 -17.79 0.01 -12.90
C ILE A 199 -16.71 -0.98 -13.36
N PHE A 200 -15.71 -1.28 -12.53
CA PHE A 200 -14.69 -2.27 -12.87
C PHE A 200 -15.20 -3.68 -12.97
N LEU A 201 -16.11 -4.08 -12.10
CA LEU A 201 -16.70 -5.40 -12.17
C LEU A 201 -17.43 -5.57 -13.50
N PHE A 202 -18.18 -4.55 -13.93
CA PHE A 202 -18.84 -4.51 -15.23
C PHE A 202 -17.83 -4.51 -16.40
N LEU A 203 -16.83 -3.63 -16.37
CA LEU A 203 -15.80 -3.55 -17.42
C LEU A 203 -14.97 -4.84 -17.55
N SER A 204 -14.71 -5.51 -16.43
CA SER A 204 -13.99 -6.79 -16.38
C SER A 204 -14.86 -7.93 -16.92
N ALA A 205 -16.16 -7.95 -16.57
CA ALA A 205 -17.11 -8.92 -17.09
C ALA A 205 -17.31 -8.82 -18.61
N VAL A 206 -17.28 -7.61 -19.17
CA VAL A 206 -17.34 -7.35 -20.62
C VAL A 206 -15.99 -7.58 -21.32
N GLY A 207 -14.91 -7.72 -20.55
CA GLY A 207 -13.55 -7.89 -21.07
C GLY A 207 -12.92 -6.63 -21.66
N LEU A 208 -13.48 -5.45 -21.36
CA LEU A 208 -12.96 -4.16 -21.84
C LEU A 208 -11.72 -3.70 -21.05
N ARG A 209 -11.59 -4.13 -19.77
CA ARG A 209 -10.47 -3.74 -18.88
C ARG A 209 -9.10 -4.09 -19.48
N ALA A 210 -8.94 -5.31 -20.02
CA ALA A 210 -7.68 -5.73 -20.65
C ALA A 210 -7.34 -4.93 -21.92
N LYS A 211 -8.34 -4.41 -22.64
CA LYS A 211 -8.11 -3.52 -23.79
C LYS A 211 -7.68 -2.13 -23.35
N LEU A 212 -8.30 -1.61 -22.29
CA LEU A 212 -7.96 -0.31 -21.70
C LEU A 212 -6.53 -0.27 -21.19
N THR A 213 -6.06 -1.38 -20.58
CA THR A 213 -4.66 -1.59 -20.22
C THR A 213 -3.69 -1.39 -21.39
N LYS A 214 -4.04 -1.82 -22.60
CA LYS A 214 -3.17 -1.73 -23.78
C LYS A 214 -3.05 -0.30 -24.33
N LEU A 215 -3.91 0.64 -23.88
CA LEU A 215 -3.81 2.05 -24.25
C LEU A 215 -2.76 2.81 -23.43
N ILE A 216 -2.34 2.25 -22.29
CA ILE A 216 -1.37 2.90 -21.42
C ILE A 216 0.05 2.63 -21.95
N PRO A 217 0.89 3.67 -22.08
CA PRO A 217 2.28 3.50 -22.50
C PRO A 217 3.05 2.54 -21.58
N LYS A 218 3.79 1.61 -22.19
CA LYS A 218 4.60 0.60 -21.46
C LYS A 218 5.54 1.27 -20.45
N ALA A 219 6.22 2.35 -20.83
CA ALA A 219 7.13 3.11 -19.98
C ALA A 219 6.44 3.63 -18.72
N VAL A 220 5.26 4.27 -18.86
CA VAL A 220 4.47 4.76 -17.72
C VAL A 220 4.07 3.58 -16.84
N ARG A 221 3.42 2.55 -17.40
CA ARG A 221 2.94 1.37 -16.65
C ARG A 221 4.04 0.72 -15.80
N ILE A 222 5.25 0.56 -16.34
CA ILE A 222 6.37 -0.02 -15.61
C ILE A 222 6.86 0.94 -14.51
N SER A 223 7.08 2.21 -14.87
CA SER A 223 7.58 3.25 -13.95
C SER A 223 6.62 3.60 -12.82
N SER A 224 5.30 3.42 -13.02
CA SER A 224 4.27 3.60 -12.00
C SER A 224 4.56 2.78 -10.74
N SER A 225 4.96 1.51 -10.91
CA SER A 225 5.31 0.65 -9.78
C SER A 225 6.49 1.20 -8.96
N ALA A 226 7.52 1.72 -9.63
CA ALA A 226 8.67 2.34 -8.97
C ALA A 226 8.33 3.67 -8.30
N GLY A 227 7.47 4.49 -8.92
CA GLY A 227 6.93 5.72 -8.32
C GLY A 227 6.12 5.44 -7.05
N ILE A 228 5.25 4.43 -7.07
CA ILE A 228 4.51 3.95 -5.89
C ILE A 228 5.47 3.49 -4.81
N GLY A 229 6.46 2.66 -5.15
CA GLY A 229 7.48 2.20 -4.20
C GLY A 229 8.26 3.35 -3.55
N LEU A 230 8.66 4.36 -4.33
CA LEU A 230 9.35 5.55 -3.81
C LEU A 230 8.44 6.38 -2.90
N PHE A 231 7.15 6.47 -3.21
CA PHE A 231 6.15 7.12 -2.36
C PHE A 231 5.92 6.38 -1.05
N LEU A 232 5.87 5.04 -1.05
CA LEU A 232 5.81 4.26 0.19
C LEU A 232 7.06 4.42 1.04
N ALA A 233 8.25 4.43 0.41
CA ALA A 233 9.49 4.73 1.11
C ALA A 233 9.46 6.14 1.72
N PHE A 234 8.95 7.13 0.99
CA PHE A 234 8.77 8.49 1.49
C PHE A 234 7.85 8.52 2.73
N ILE A 235 6.69 7.87 2.69
CA ILE A 235 5.78 7.72 3.84
C ILE A 235 6.49 7.03 5.03
N GLY A 236 7.26 5.96 4.75
CA GLY A 236 8.01 5.21 5.76
C GLY A 236 9.13 6.00 6.44
N LEU A 237 9.62 7.08 5.81
CA LEU A 237 10.61 7.99 6.39
C LEU A 237 9.98 9.11 7.23
N GLN A 238 8.69 9.42 7.03
CA GLN A 238 8.01 10.50 7.75
C GLN A 238 7.75 10.15 9.22
N SER A 239 7.53 11.19 10.03
CA SER A 239 7.26 11.07 11.48
C SER A 239 5.90 10.50 11.82
N ASN A 240 4.87 10.73 10.99
CA ASN A 240 3.50 10.32 11.31
C ASN A 240 3.29 8.81 11.13
N GLN A 241 3.84 8.24 10.06
CA GLN A 241 3.58 6.85 9.65
C GLN A 241 4.82 5.95 9.68
N GLY A 242 5.99 6.52 9.95
CA GLY A 242 7.26 5.84 9.73
C GLY A 242 8.29 6.04 10.83
N VAL A 243 9.56 5.97 10.45
CA VAL A 243 10.71 6.04 11.37
C VAL A 243 10.94 7.46 11.89
N GLY A 244 10.37 8.48 11.23
CA GLY A 244 10.56 9.88 11.60
C GLY A 244 11.94 10.45 11.26
N LEU A 245 12.52 10.02 10.14
CA LEU A 245 13.75 10.60 9.61
C LEU A 245 13.52 11.99 9.04
N ILE A 246 12.42 12.17 8.29
CA ILE A 246 12.11 13.41 7.57
C ILE A 246 10.93 14.14 8.21
N GLY A 247 11.00 15.46 8.17
CA GLY A 247 9.96 16.39 8.62
C GLY A 247 9.75 17.51 7.61
N TYR A 248 8.73 18.33 7.83
CA TYR A 248 8.43 19.47 6.97
C TYR A 248 9.31 20.68 7.30
N SER A 249 9.63 21.45 6.26
CA SER A 249 10.30 22.74 6.36
C SER A 249 9.62 23.71 5.41
N SER A 250 9.25 24.90 5.88
CA SER A 250 8.66 25.94 5.03
C SER A 250 9.63 26.45 3.95
N SER A 251 10.94 26.27 4.13
CA SER A 251 11.97 26.76 3.20
C SER A 251 12.40 25.74 2.16
N THR A 252 12.38 24.44 2.50
CA THR A 252 12.92 23.36 1.65
C THR A 252 11.92 22.25 1.36
N LEU A 253 10.68 22.38 1.84
CA LEU A 253 9.62 21.37 1.89
C LEU A 253 9.93 20.18 2.82
N VAL A 254 11.16 19.66 2.76
CA VAL A 254 11.63 18.51 3.56
C VAL A 254 12.90 18.88 4.34
N THR A 255 12.99 18.44 5.59
CA THR A 255 14.14 18.58 6.48
C THR A 255 14.30 17.35 7.36
N LEU A 256 15.33 17.33 8.22
CA LEU A 256 15.53 16.28 9.21
C LEU A 256 14.46 16.36 10.33
N GLY A 257 13.76 15.25 10.58
CA GLY A 257 12.71 15.12 11.59
C GLY A 257 13.09 14.28 12.82
N ALA A 258 14.25 13.62 12.79
CA ALA A 258 14.71 12.63 13.80
C ALA A 258 15.16 13.23 15.14
N CYS A 259 14.48 14.27 15.61
CA CYS A 259 14.80 14.99 16.83
C CYS A 259 13.86 14.61 17.98
N PRO A 260 14.27 14.75 19.25
CA PRO A 260 13.42 14.48 20.40
C PRO A 260 12.24 15.46 20.43
N ALA A 261 11.12 15.06 21.04
CA ALA A 261 9.90 15.88 21.08
C ALA A 261 10.13 17.30 21.64
N SER A 262 11.07 17.46 22.59
CA SER A 262 11.46 18.76 23.15
C SER A 262 12.18 19.70 22.18
N ALA A 263 12.73 19.17 21.08
CA ALA A 263 13.47 19.92 20.07
C ALA A 263 12.71 20.03 18.73
N ARG A 264 11.44 19.62 18.73
CA ARG A 264 10.53 19.81 17.59
C ARG A 264 9.70 21.05 17.81
N THR A 265 9.37 21.75 16.73
CA THR A 265 8.49 22.91 16.77
C THR A 265 7.42 22.80 15.70
N ALA A 266 6.20 23.15 16.07
CA ALA A 266 5.07 23.27 15.17
C ALA A 266 5.30 24.44 14.21
N VAL A 267 5.05 24.22 12.92
CA VAL A 267 5.25 25.24 11.90
C VAL A 267 3.92 25.60 11.29
N ALA A 268 3.57 26.88 11.37
CA ALA A 268 2.40 27.40 10.70
C ALA A 268 2.73 27.82 9.26
N PRO A 269 1.84 27.59 8.29
CA PRO A 269 2.05 28.05 6.92
C PRO A 269 2.01 29.58 6.90
N VAL A 270 2.95 30.16 6.18
CA VAL A 270 3.11 31.61 6.07
C VAL A 270 3.13 32.03 4.60
N THR A 271 2.42 33.10 4.28
CA THR A 271 2.55 33.81 3.00
C THR A 271 3.57 34.92 3.14
N THR A 272 4.56 34.94 2.26
CA THR A 272 5.44 36.10 2.05
C THR A 272 4.79 37.02 1.03
N ALA A 273 4.35 38.21 1.48
CA ALA A 273 3.91 39.25 0.55
C ALA A 273 5.10 39.76 -0.27
N ALA A 274 4.82 40.34 -1.45
CA ALA A 274 5.85 40.82 -2.39
C ALA A 274 6.80 41.90 -1.81
N ASN A 275 6.41 42.52 -0.70
CA ASN A 275 7.21 43.45 0.11
C ASN A 275 8.16 42.75 1.11
N GLY A 276 8.21 41.42 1.13
CA GLY A 276 9.02 40.62 2.05
C GLY A 276 8.38 40.40 3.44
N THR A 277 7.18 40.92 3.71
CA THR A 277 6.51 40.66 5.00
C THR A 277 5.90 39.26 5.03
N VAL A 278 6.27 38.50 6.05
CA VAL A 278 5.73 37.16 6.33
C VAL A 278 4.46 37.32 7.16
N ALA A 279 3.31 36.89 6.63
CA ALA A 279 2.05 36.83 7.35
C ALA A 279 1.58 35.37 7.43
N LEU A 280 0.97 34.98 8.54
CA LEU A 280 0.29 33.68 8.65
C LEU A 280 -0.83 33.61 7.62
N ILE A 281 -0.96 32.48 6.93
CA ILE A 281 -2.08 32.28 6.01
C ILE A 281 -3.38 32.33 6.84
N PRO A 282 -4.36 33.19 6.50
CA PRO A 282 -5.66 33.16 7.18
C PRO A 282 -6.31 31.78 7.01
N GLY A 283 -6.54 31.06 8.12
CA GLY A 283 -7.01 29.67 8.09
C GLY A 283 -5.92 28.62 7.83
N GLY A 284 -4.64 29.00 7.91
CA GLY A 284 -3.52 28.08 7.78
C GLY A 284 -3.35 27.18 9.00
N ASP A 285 -3.56 25.88 8.82
CA ASP A 285 -3.40 24.90 9.90
C ASP A 285 -1.94 24.76 10.31
N VAL A 286 -1.67 24.80 11.61
CA VAL A 286 -0.34 24.58 12.16
C VAL A 286 0.04 23.12 11.88
N SER A 287 1.05 22.91 11.05
CA SER A 287 1.63 21.59 10.86
C SER A 287 2.25 21.14 12.18
N SER A 288 1.99 19.90 12.59
CA SER A 288 2.40 19.34 13.89
C SER A 288 3.90 19.55 14.18
N ASP A 289 4.36 19.35 15.42
CA ASP A 289 5.77 19.52 15.81
C ASP A 289 6.74 18.70 14.93
N ILE A 290 7.15 19.22 13.78
CA ILE A 290 7.85 18.48 12.71
C ILE A 290 9.16 19.12 12.28
N LEU A 291 9.36 20.40 12.56
CA LEU A 291 10.62 21.06 12.28
C LEU A 291 11.59 20.76 13.42
N CYS A 292 12.73 20.14 13.10
CA CYS A 292 13.80 19.98 14.05
C CYS A 292 14.64 21.25 14.19
N LEU A 293 14.73 21.78 15.40
CA LEU A 293 15.51 22.99 15.69
C LEU A 293 17.03 22.77 15.65
N HIS A 294 17.50 21.62 16.12
CA HIS A 294 18.93 21.39 16.37
C HIS A 294 19.65 20.55 15.30
N GLY A 295 18.96 20.11 14.24
CA GLY A 295 19.55 19.34 13.13
C GLY A 295 20.23 18.02 13.54
N ARG A 296 19.99 17.50 14.75
CA ARG A 296 20.63 16.28 15.28
C ARG A 296 19.66 15.12 15.42
N MET A 297 20.09 13.94 14.96
CA MET A 297 19.31 12.69 15.02
C MET A 297 19.36 12.09 16.43
N GLU A 298 18.63 12.66 17.38
CA GLU A 298 18.62 12.25 18.79
C GLU A 298 17.32 11.53 19.22
N SER A 299 16.36 11.36 18.31
CA SER A 299 15.10 10.68 18.63
C SER A 299 15.30 9.18 18.95
N PRO A 300 14.88 8.71 20.14
CA PRO A 300 14.99 7.29 20.51
C PRO A 300 14.16 6.37 19.62
N THR A 301 12.96 6.80 19.22
CA THR A 301 12.05 5.99 18.36
C THR A 301 12.62 5.83 16.96
N PHE A 302 13.27 6.87 16.43
CA PHE A 302 13.99 6.81 15.16
C PHE A 302 15.10 5.75 15.19
N TRP A 303 16.00 5.80 16.18
CA TRP A 303 17.11 4.84 16.28
C TRP A 303 16.62 3.40 16.45
N LEU A 304 15.54 3.19 17.20
CA LEU A 304 14.93 1.87 17.30
C LEU A 304 14.41 1.38 15.94
N GLY A 305 13.75 2.25 15.17
CA GLY A 305 13.31 1.93 13.81
C GLY A 305 14.48 1.66 12.86
N VAL A 306 15.61 2.36 12.98
CA VAL A 306 16.85 2.08 12.23
C VAL A 306 17.40 0.69 12.57
N VAL A 307 17.40 0.28 13.84
CA VAL A 307 17.78 -1.09 14.20
C VAL A 307 16.83 -2.10 13.56
N GLY A 308 15.52 -1.82 13.56
CA GLY A 308 14.53 -2.60 12.83
C GLY A 308 14.86 -2.73 11.33
N PHE A 309 15.20 -1.62 10.67
CA PHE A 309 15.63 -1.58 9.27
C PHE A 309 16.83 -2.49 9.02
N VAL A 310 17.86 -2.39 9.85
CA VAL A 310 19.09 -3.18 9.72
C VAL A 310 18.81 -4.67 9.88
N ILE A 311 17.96 -5.06 10.85
CA ILE A 311 17.55 -6.45 11.04
C ILE A 311 16.86 -6.98 9.79
N ILE A 312 15.89 -6.25 9.25
CA ILE A 312 15.17 -6.68 8.04
C ILE A 312 16.11 -6.75 6.86
N ALA A 313 16.94 -5.73 6.63
CA ALA A 313 17.90 -5.67 5.54
C ALA A 313 18.87 -6.87 5.60
N TYR A 314 19.40 -7.18 6.77
CA TYR A 314 20.28 -8.34 6.97
C TYR A 314 19.54 -9.66 6.69
N CYS A 315 18.30 -9.82 7.19
CA CYS A 315 17.48 -10.99 6.90
C CYS A 315 17.18 -11.13 5.40
N LEU A 316 16.89 -10.03 4.70
CA LEU A 316 16.68 -10.01 3.25
C LEU A 316 17.95 -10.39 2.49
N MET A 317 19.12 -9.86 2.87
CA MET A 317 20.42 -10.21 2.28
C MET A 317 20.72 -11.71 2.40
N LYS A 318 20.33 -12.33 3.53
CA LYS A 318 20.49 -13.76 3.77
C LYS A 318 19.35 -14.61 3.20
N ASN A 319 18.39 -14.01 2.48
CA ASN A 319 17.18 -14.66 1.97
C ASN A 319 16.41 -15.44 3.04
N ILE A 320 16.36 -14.91 4.27
CA ILE A 320 15.59 -15.49 5.36
C ILE A 320 14.10 -15.21 5.12
N LYS A 321 13.28 -16.25 5.29
CA LYS A 321 11.82 -16.15 5.09
C LYS A 321 11.19 -15.28 6.17
N GLY A 322 10.22 -14.44 5.78
CA GLY A 322 9.57 -13.54 6.72
C GLY A 322 10.49 -12.43 7.25
N ALA A 323 11.54 -12.05 6.50
CA ALA A 323 12.52 -11.04 6.89
C ALA A 323 11.90 -9.76 7.47
N MET A 324 10.80 -9.29 6.87
CA MET A 324 10.07 -8.08 7.29
C MET A 324 9.53 -8.19 8.73
N ILE A 325 9.06 -9.37 9.15
CA ILE A 325 8.46 -9.57 10.46
C ILE A 325 9.47 -9.47 11.57
N TYR A 326 10.69 -9.98 11.38
CA TYR A 326 11.69 -9.99 12.45
C TYR A 326 12.00 -8.57 12.94
N GLY A 327 12.11 -7.60 12.01
CA GLY A 327 12.28 -6.19 12.39
C GLY A 327 11.04 -5.61 13.06
N ILE A 328 9.84 -5.84 12.50
CA ILE A 328 8.58 -5.34 13.08
C ILE A 328 8.41 -5.87 14.50
N VAL A 329 8.56 -7.19 14.71
CA VAL A 329 8.41 -7.84 16.01
C VAL A 329 9.47 -7.35 16.98
N PHE A 330 10.72 -7.21 16.55
CA PHE A 330 11.78 -6.69 17.41
C PHE A 330 11.46 -5.26 17.89
N VAL A 331 11.18 -4.34 16.97
CA VAL A 331 10.86 -2.94 17.31
C VAL A 331 9.60 -2.86 18.16
N THR A 332 8.57 -3.63 17.82
CA THR A 332 7.29 -3.66 18.56
C THR A 332 7.48 -4.22 19.97
N ALA A 333 8.21 -5.32 20.14
CA ALA A 333 8.47 -5.92 21.44
C ALA A 333 9.24 -4.98 22.37
N VAL A 334 10.26 -4.29 21.84
CA VAL A 334 10.97 -3.25 22.61
C VAL A 334 10.06 -2.08 22.96
N SER A 335 9.12 -1.73 22.07
CA SER A 335 8.18 -0.62 22.28
C SER A 335 7.06 -0.95 23.28
N TRP A 336 6.82 -2.22 23.62
CA TRP A 336 5.82 -2.61 24.61
C TRP A 336 6.24 -2.31 26.06
N PHE A 337 7.53 -2.10 26.32
CA PHE A 337 8.01 -1.75 27.65
C PHE A 337 7.62 -0.31 28.02
N ARG A 338 6.69 -0.16 28.97
CA ARG A 338 6.10 1.14 29.39
C ARG A 338 7.08 2.16 29.99
N ASN A 339 8.20 1.71 30.55
CA ASN A 339 9.14 2.57 31.26
C ASN A 339 10.29 3.05 30.37
N THR A 340 10.09 3.11 29.05
CA THR A 340 11.14 3.45 28.08
C THR A 340 10.72 4.67 27.24
N ALA A 341 11.69 5.41 26.71
CA ALA A 341 11.46 6.56 25.83
C ALA A 341 10.89 6.17 24.45
N VAL A 342 10.81 4.87 24.14
CA VAL A 342 10.33 4.31 22.88
C VAL A 342 8.99 3.58 23.05
N THR A 343 8.28 3.85 24.15
CA THR A 343 7.06 3.10 24.47
C THR A 343 5.89 3.45 23.56
N ALA A 344 5.17 2.41 23.10
CA ALA A 344 3.87 2.54 22.47
C ALA A 344 2.73 2.81 23.48
N PHE A 345 3.00 2.65 24.79
CA PHE A 345 2.03 2.76 25.88
C PHE A 345 2.52 3.74 26.96
N PRO A 346 2.60 5.05 26.65
CA PRO A 346 3.00 6.06 27.62
C PRO A 346 2.09 6.04 28.86
N ARG A 347 2.55 6.59 29.99
CA ARG A 347 1.73 6.74 31.20
C ARG A 347 0.81 7.96 31.09
N THR A 348 -0.08 7.89 30.12
CA THR A 348 -1.18 8.84 29.89
C THR A 348 -2.50 8.07 29.87
N PRO A 349 -3.65 8.72 30.10
CA PRO A 349 -4.96 8.05 30.02
C PRO A 349 -5.17 7.29 28.71
N GLU A 350 -4.72 7.86 27.59
CA GLU A 350 -4.74 7.23 26.27
C GLU A 350 -3.83 6.00 26.19
N GLY A 351 -2.60 6.09 26.73
CA GLY A 351 -1.67 4.97 26.77
C GLY A 351 -2.16 3.82 27.65
N ASP A 352 -2.88 4.12 28.74
CA ASP A 352 -3.54 3.14 29.59
C ASP A 352 -4.71 2.44 28.89
N MET A 353 -5.52 3.17 28.12
CA MET A 353 -6.57 2.59 27.28
C MET A 353 -6.00 1.62 26.23
N LYS A 354 -4.96 2.05 25.51
CA LYS A 354 -4.26 1.21 24.53
C LYS A 354 -3.66 -0.04 25.17
N TYR A 355 -3.08 0.08 26.36
CA TYR A 355 -2.51 -1.04 27.10
C TYR A 355 -3.58 -2.01 27.61
N ASN A 356 -4.72 -1.51 28.07
CA ASN A 356 -5.85 -2.34 28.49
C ASN A 356 -6.45 -3.14 27.32
N TYR A 357 -6.51 -2.53 26.13
CA TYR A 357 -6.93 -3.24 24.93
C TYR A 357 -5.90 -4.31 24.53
N PHE A 358 -4.62 -3.98 24.52
CA PHE A 358 -3.52 -4.92 24.25
C PHE A 358 -3.58 -6.17 25.17
N LYS A 359 -3.86 -5.99 26.47
CA LYS A 359 -3.97 -7.09 27.44
C LYS A 359 -5.07 -8.11 27.13
N LYS A 360 -6.07 -7.77 26.31
CA LYS A 360 -7.10 -8.73 25.91
C LYS A 360 -6.52 -9.84 25.02
N VAL A 361 -5.42 -9.57 24.29
CA VAL A 361 -4.67 -10.45 23.35
C VAL A 361 -5.53 -10.99 22.21
N VAL A 362 -6.67 -11.60 22.52
CA VAL A 362 -7.69 -12.08 21.60
C VAL A 362 -9.00 -11.34 21.90
N ASP A 363 -9.51 -10.62 20.91
CA ASP A 363 -10.82 -9.97 20.98
C ASP A 363 -11.46 -9.98 19.59
N ILE A 364 -12.76 -10.24 19.53
CA ILE A 364 -13.52 -10.17 18.29
C ILE A 364 -14.17 -8.79 18.26
N HIS A 365 -13.44 -7.84 17.68
CA HIS A 365 -13.96 -6.48 17.52
C HIS A 365 -14.98 -6.47 16.38
N LYS A 366 -16.23 -6.11 16.70
CA LYS A 366 -17.28 -5.91 15.69
C LYS A 366 -17.11 -4.51 15.11
N ILE A 367 -17.17 -4.39 13.78
CA ILE A 367 -17.13 -3.07 13.13
C ILE A 367 -18.38 -2.28 13.55
N GLU A 368 -18.18 -1.10 14.15
CA GLU A 368 -19.27 -0.27 14.67
C GLU A 368 -19.50 0.99 13.83
N SER A 369 -18.45 1.58 13.27
CA SER A 369 -18.50 2.92 12.67
C SER A 369 -18.21 2.97 11.17
N THR A 370 -17.44 2.03 10.61
CA THR A 370 -16.98 2.11 9.20
C THR A 370 -17.82 1.27 8.24
N ALA A 371 -18.40 0.17 8.70
CA ALA A 371 -19.19 -0.73 7.84
C ALA A 371 -20.47 -0.03 7.35
N GLY A 372 -20.67 -0.01 6.03
CA GLY A 372 -21.82 0.61 5.39
C GLY A 372 -21.82 2.14 5.47
N ALA A 373 -20.71 2.78 5.84
CA ALA A 373 -20.58 4.23 5.92
C ALA A 373 -20.48 4.89 4.54
N LEU A 374 -21.38 4.56 3.62
CA LEU A 374 -21.45 5.10 2.26
C LEU A 374 -22.43 6.27 2.23
N SER A 375 -22.01 7.41 1.68
CA SER A 375 -22.86 8.58 1.48
C SER A 375 -22.87 8.98 0.00
N PHE A 376 -24.04 8.89 -0.63
CA PHE A 376 -24.25 9.32 -2.02
C PHE A 376 -24.71 10.79 -2.13
N LYS A 377 -24.66 11.56 -1.03
CA LYS A 377 -25.15 12.94 -1.02
C LYS A 377 -24.38 13.86 -1.97
N SER A 378 -23.08 13.65 -2.09
CA SER A 378 -22.18 14.47 -2.93
C SER A 378 -22.15 14.04 -4.40
N ILE A 379 -23.01 13.12 -4.86
CA ILE A 379 -22.99 12.65 -6.27
C ILE A 379 -23.28 13.77 -7.30
N GLY A 380 -23.97 14.84 -6.87
CA GLY A 380 -24.24 16.01 -7.70
C GLY A 380 -23.10 17.03 -7.73
N GLU A 381 -22.05 16.85 -6.93
CA GLU A 381 -20.92 17.77 -6.82
C GLU A 381 -19.81 17.37 -7.81
N GLY A 382 -19.15 18.36 -8.43
CA GLY A 382 -18.09 18.10 -9.41
C GLY A 382 -16.89 17.35 -8.83
N HIS A 383 -16.52 17.65 -7.59
CA HIS A 383 -15.39 17.01 -6.89
C HIS A 383 -15.59 15.51 -6.69
N PHE A 384 -16.84 15.05 -6.50
CA PHE A 384 -17.13 13.63 -6.38
C PHE A 384 -16.77 12.87 -7.66
N TRP A 385 -17.11 13.42 -8.82
CA TRP A 385 -16.77 12.82 -10.12
C TRP A 385 -15.28 12.89 -10.41
N GLU A 386 -14.62 13.98 -10.02
CA GLU A 386 -13.16 14.10 -10.09
C GLU A 386 -12.47 12.98 -9.29
N ALA A 387 -12.91 12.75 -8.04
CA ALA A 387 -12.37 11.69 -7.20
C ALA A 387 -12.67 10.30 -7.78
N LEU A 388 -13.90 10.04 -8.24
CA LEU A 388 -14.30 8.77 -8.87
C LEU A 388 -13.45 8.46 -10.10
N VAL A 389 -13.31 9.41 -11.03
CA VAL A 389 -12.49 9.24 -12.24
C VAL A 389 -11.03 9.02 -11.86
N THR A 390 -10.56 9.71 -10.81
CA THR A 390 -9.18 9.58 -10.36
C THR A 390 -8.88 8.21 -9.76
N PHE A 391 -9.73 7.71 -8.87
CA PHE A 391 -9.60 6.34 -8.38
C PHE A 391 -9.61 5.35 -9.53
N LEU A 392 -10.55 5.51 -10.48
CA LEU A 392 -10.70 4.63 -11.63
C LEU A 392 -9.41 4.55 -12.47
N TYR A 393 -8.74 5.65 -12.81
CA TYR A 393 -7.51 5.51 -13.60
C TYR A 393 -6.32 5.06 -12.76
N VAL A 394 -6.21 5.48 -11.49
CA VAL A 394 -5.12 5.07 -10.58
C VAL A 394 -5.18 3.57 -10.34
N ASP A 395 -6.35 3.02 -10.03
CA ASP A 395 -6.52 1.59 -9.79
C ASP A 395 -6.37 0.75 -11.05
N ILE A 396 -6.84 1.22 -12.22
CA ILE A 396 -6.53 0.56 -13.50
C ILE A 396 -5.03 0.39 -13.63
N LEU A 397 -4.25 1.44 -13.37
CA LEU A 397 -2.80 1.44 -13.56
C LEU A 397 -2.09 0.58 -12.52
N ASP A 398 -2.46 0.70 -11.26
CA ASP A 398 -1.86 -0.05 -10.15
C ASP A 398 -2.18 -1.55 -10.23
N THR A 399 -3.47 -1.90 -10.31
CA THR A 399 -3.92 -3.29 -10.42
C THR A 399 -3.35 -3.95 -11.66
N THR A 400 -3.42 -3.28 -12.81
CA THR A 400 -2.85 -3.82 -14.06
C THR A 400 -1.34 -3.99 -13.94
N GLY A 401 -0.63 -2.95 -13.50
CA GLY A 401 0.83 -2.98 -13.38
C GLY A 401 1.28 -4.13 -12.48
N THR A 402 0.63 -4.29 -11.33
CA THR A 402 0.96 -5.33 -10.35
C THR A 402 0.57 -6.72 -10.83
N LEU A 403 -0.64 -6.93 -11.37
CA LEU A 403 -1.06 -8.24 -11.88
C LEU A 403 -0.18 -8.72 -13.03
N TYR A 404 0.11 -7.88 -14.02
CA TYR A 404 0.98 -8.27 -15.14
C TYR A 404 2.43 -8.46 -14.69
N SER A 405 2.94 -7.62 -13.79
CA SER A 405 4.30 -7.78 -13.24
C SER A 405 4.43 -9.11 -12.48
N MET A 406 3.46 -9.46 -11.65
CA MET A 406 3.47 -10.71 -10.90
C MET A 406 3.22 -11.93 -11.79
N ALA A 407 2.34 -11.82 -12.78
CA ALA A 407 2.14 -12.89 -13.77
C ALA A 407 3.43 -13.16 -14.55
N ARG A 408 4.16 -12.11 -14.97
CA ARG A 408 5.45 -12.23 -15.64
C ARG A 408 6.49 -12.87 -14.71
N PHE A 409 6.53 -12.42 -13.46
CA PHE A 409 7.44 -12.95 -12.44
C PHE A 409 7.16 -14.43 -12.12
N ALA A 410 5.90 -14.86 -12.15
CA ALA A 410 5.50 -16.26 -12.00
C ALA A 410 5.70 -17.11 -13.27
N GLY A 411 5.96 -16.49 -14.42
CA GLY A 411 6.11 -17.16 -15.71
C GLY A 411 4.79 -17.54 -16.39
N PHE A 412 3.71 -16.79 -16.13
CA PHE A 412 2.37 -17.03 -16.68
C PHE A 412 1.98 -16.14 -17.87
N THR A 413 2.86 -15.24 -18.29
CA THR A 413 2.60 -14.33 -19.42
C THR A 413 2.90 -14.99 -20.76
N ASP A 414 2.01 -14.80 -21.72
CA ASP A 414 2.16 -15.21 -23.11
C ASP A 414 2.93 -14.17 -23.96
N SER A 415 3.14 -14.49 -25.24
CA SER A 415 3.82 -13.61 -26.20
C SER A 415 3.03 -12.34 -26.56
N SER A 416 1.72 -12.33 -26.31
CA SER A 416 0.84 -11.16 -26.48
C SER A 416 0.84 -10.26 -25.24
N GLY A 417 1.52 -10.70 -24.17
CA GLY A 417 1.61 -10.06 -22.87
C GLY A 417 0.51 -10.47 -21.90
N ASP A 418 -0.52 -11.19 -22.32
CA ASP A 418 -1.67 -11.62 -21.52
C ASP A 418 -1.34 -12.85 -20.66
N PHE A 419 -2.14 -13.17 -19.64
CA PHE A 419 -1.88 -14.31 -18.74
C PHE A 419 -3.11 -15.17 -18.44
N GLU A 420 -2.87 -16.44 -18.07
CA GLU A 420 -3.92 -17.40 -17.75
C GLU A 420 -4.77 -16.91 -16.57
N GLY A 421 -6.10 -16.83 -16.77
CA GLY A 421 -7.02 -16.41 -15.71
C GLY A 421 -7.14 -14.90 -15.52
N GLN A 422 -6.58 -14.07 -16.40
CA GLN A 422 -6.60 -12.61 -16.27
C GLN A 422 -7.99 -12.00 -16.03
N TYR A 423 -9.03 -12.46 -16.74
CA TYR A 423 -10.39 -11.95 -16.55
C TYR A 423 -10.92 -12.21 -15.13
N PHE A 424 -10.72 -13.42 -14.61
CA PHE A 424 -11.09 -13.77 -13.24
C PHE A 424 -10.24 -13.04 -12.21
N ALA A 425 -8.97 -12.78 -12.50
CA ALA A 425 -8.10 -11.98 -11.63
C ALA A 425 -8.61 -10.54 -11.49
N PHE A 426 -8.95 -9.90 -12.61
CA PHE A 426 -9.53 -8.54 -12.62
C PHE A 426 -10.93 -8.49 -11.98
N MET A 427 -11.75 -9.52 -12.15
CA MET A 427 -13.04 -9.60 -11.47
C MET A 427 -12.88 -9.82 -9.96
N ALA A 428 -11.92 -10.63 -9.53
CA ALA A 428 -11.62 -10.86 -8.12
C ALA A 428 -11.19 -9.57 -7.42
N ASP A 429 -10.29 -8.83 -8.08
CA ASP A 429 -9.87 -7.49 -7.70
C ASP A 429 -11.05 -6.51 -7.56
N ALA A 430 -11.84 -6.32 -8.62
CA ALA A 430 -12.99 -5.43 -8.60
C ALA A 430 -14.03 -5.80 -7.53
N SER A 431 -14.29 -7.10 -7.34
CA SER A 431 -15.19 -7.59 -6.29
C SER A 431 -14.64 -7.26 -4.89
N SER A 432 -13.33 -7.31 -4.73
CA SER A 432 -12.66 -6.98 -3.46
C SER A 432 -12.72 -5.49 -3.16
N ILE A 433 -12.67 -4.62 -4.17
CA ILE A 433 -12.88 -3.16 -4.03
C ILE A 433 -14.31 -2.89 -3.52
N VAL A 434 -15.31 -3.54 -4.10
CA VAL A 434 -16.72 -3.42 -3.65
C VAL A 434 -16.87 -3.88 -2.20
N VAL A 435 -16.28 -5.02 -1.83
CA VAL A 435 -16.32 -5.53 -0.45
C VAL A 435 -15.56 -4.61 0.51
N GLY A 436 -14.38 -4.12 0.12
CA GLY A 436 -13.56 -3.21 0.92
C GLY A 436 -14.28 -1.91 1.24
N SER A 437 -14.84 -1.25 0.22
CA SER A 437 -15.61 -0.01 0.40
C SER A 437 -16.86 -0.21 1.28
N LEU A 438 -17.55 -1.34 1.17
CA LEU A 438 -18.68 -1.69 2.06
C LEU A 438 -18.24 -1.88 3.53
N LEU A 439 -17.04 -2.37 3.78
CA LEU A 439 -16.47 -2.48 5.13
C LEU A 439 -15.85 -1.16 5.63
N GLY A 440 -15.81 -0.15 4.76
CA GLY A 440 -15.29 1.17 5.02
C GLY A 440 -13.77 1.25 4.97
N THR A 441 -13.11 0.41 4.16
CA THR A 441 -11.69 0.54 3.82
C THR A 441 -11.53 1.06 2.38
N SER A 442 -10.36 1.59 2.10
CA SER A 442 -9.83 1.92 0.77
C SER A 442 -9.83 0.75 -0.23
N PRO A 443 -9.58 1.00 -1.54
CA PRO A 443 -9.61 -0.02 -2.57
C PRO A 443 -8.66 -1.17 -2.27
N VAL A 444 -9.15 -2.39 -2.43
CA VAL A 444 -8.39 -3.63 -2.28
C VAL A 444 -7.83 -4.03 -3.63
N THR A 445 -6.51 -4.24 -3.70
CA THR A 445 -5.81 -4.60 -4.94
C THR A 445 -4.85 -5.77 -4.73
N ALA A 446 -4.30 -6.30 -5.83
CA ALA A 446 -3.26 -7.30 -5.81
C ALA A 446 -1.96 -6.75 -5.22
N PHE A 447 -1.37 -7.46 -4.26
CA PHE A 447 -0.17 -7.02 -3.54
C PHE A 447 1.12 -7.53 -4.16
N ILE A 448 2.12 -6.65 -4.32
CA ILE A 448 3.42 -6.96 -4.93
C ILE A 448 4.28 -7.89 -4.05
N GLU A 449 4.02 -7.93 -2.75
CA GLU A 449 4.64 -8.81 -1.76
C GLU A 449 4.40 -10.29 -2.07
N SER A 450 3.37 -10.59 -2.87
CA SER A 450 3.12 -11.92 -3.45
C SER A 450 4.31 -12.45 -4.24
N SER A 451 5.19 -11.58 -4.75
CA SER A 451 6.48 -11.97 -5.35
C SER A 451 7.32 -12.85 -4.44
N THR A 452 7.26 -12.67 -3.12
CA THR A 452 8.03 -13.49 -2.17
C THR A 452 7.50 -14.93 -2.12
N GLY A 453 6.19 -15.13 -2.11
CA GLY A 453 5.59 -16.47 -2.23
C GLY A 453 5.84 -17.12 -3.58
N ILE A 454 5.78 -16.33 -4.67
CA ILE A 454 6.13 -16.83 -6.01
C ILE A 454 7.59 -17.30 -6.05
N ARG A 455 8.51 -16.54 -5.43
CA ARG A 455 9.93 -16.91 -5.31
C ARG A 455 10.15 -18.18 -4.48
N GLU A 456 9.26 -18.45 -3.52
CA GLU A 456 9.24 -19.69 -2.73
C GLU A 456 8.66 -20.90 -3.49
N GLY A 457 8.20 -20.69 -4.72
CA GLY A 457 7.65 -21.73 -5.60
C GLY A 457 6.12 -21.76 -5.65
N GLY A 458 5.43 -20.76 -5.08
CA GLY A 458 3.99 -20.62 -5.19
C GLY A 458 3.57 -20.29 -6.63
N ARG A 459 2.64 -21.09 -7.17
CA ARG A 459 2.18 -20.98 -8.56
C ARG A 459 0.66 -21.09 -8.73
N THR A 460 -0.07 -21.32 -7.66
CA THR A 460 -1.52 -21.56 -7.74
C THR A 460 -2.29 -20.70 -6.75
N GLY A 461 -3.60 -20.66 -6.92
CA GLY A 461 -4.52 -20.03 -5.98
C GLY A 461 -4.48 -20.62 -4.57
N LEU A 462 -3.86 -21.79 -4.37
CA LEU A 462 -3.67 -22.38 -3.05
C LEU A 462 -2.75 -21.51 -2.16
N THR A 463 -1.80 -20.81 -2.78
CA THR A 463 -0.99 -19.78 -2.11
C THR A 463 -1.89 -18.65 -1.58
N ALA A 464 -2.82 -18.13 -2.40
CA ALA A 464 -3.75 -17.08 -1.98
C ALA A 464 -4.75 -17.57 -0.90
N ILE A 465 -5.25 -18.81 -1.00
CA ILE A 465 -6.11 -19.41 0.04
C ILE A 465 -5.38 -19.57 1.37
N THR A 466 -4.09 -19.92 1.32
CA THR A 466 -3.26 -19.99 2.52
C THR A 466 -3.15 -18.62 3.18
N VAL A 467 -2.91 -17.57 2.39
CA VAL A 467 -2.90 -16.19 2.88
C VAL A 467 -4.24 -15.80 3.49
N ALA A 468 -5.36 -16.17 2.86
CA ALA A 468 -6.69 -15.98 3.43
C ALA A 468 -6.84 -16.67 4.80
N GLY A 469 -6.36 -17.92 4.93
CA GLY A 469 -6.32 -18.61 6.22
C GLY A 469 -5.55 -17.85 7.30
N TYR A 470 -4.44 -17.20 6.94
CA TYR A 470 -3.72 -16.35 7.88
C TYR A 470 -4.43 -15.05 8.23
N PHE A 471 -5.12 -14.40 7.28
CA PHE A 471 -6.00 -13.27 7.60
C PHE A 471 -7.13 -13.70 8.55
N MET A 472 -7.69 -14.89 8.37
CA MET A 472 -8.67 -15.44 9.31
C MET A 472 -8.09 -15.62 10.72
N VAL A 473 -6.84 -16.06 10.85
CA VAL A 473 -6.16 -16.12 12.15
C VAL A 473 -5.90 -14.72 12.71
N ALA A 474 -5.48 -13.78 11.87
CA ALA A 474 -5.21 -12.40 12.26
C ALA A 474 -6.45 -11.68 12.81
N PHE A 475 -7.65 -12.04 12.35
CA PHE A 475 -8.93 -11.54 12.87
C PHE A 475 -9.03 -11.68 14.40
N PHE A 476 -8.61 -12.81 14.94
CA PHE A 476 -8.62 -13.07 16.39
C PHE A 476 -7.51 -12.33 17.14
N LEU A 477 -6.44 -11.94 16.45
CA LEU A 477 -5.27 -11.27 17.04
C LEU A 477 -5.31 -9.74 16.86
N THR A 478 -6.48 -9.18 16.57
CA THR A 478 -6.68 -7.74 16.33
C THR A 478 -6.11 -6.86 17.46
N PRO A 479 -6.30 -7.16 18.76
CA PRO A 479 -5.71 -6.34 19.84
C PRO A 479 -4.18 -6.29 19.82
N LEU A 480 -3.55 -7.40 19.45
CA LEU A 480 -2.09 -7.49 19.33
C LEU A 480 -1.61 -6.62 18.16
N LEU A 481 -2.28 -6.70 17.02
CA LEU A 481 -1.92 -5.97 15.80
C LEU A 481 -2.12 -4.46 15.94
N ALA A 482 -3.17 -4.04 16.66
CA ALA A 482 -3.43 -2.63 16.93
C ALA A 482 -2.33 -1.94 17.74
N SER A 483 -1.51 -2.72 18.47
CA SER A 483 -0.42 -2.22 19.31
C SER A 483 0.89 -1.93 18.57
N ILE A 484 0.97 -2.25 17.28
CA ILE A 484 2.17 -2.04 16.47
C ILE A 484 2.37 -0.52 16.27
N PRO A 485 3.49 0.06 16.73
CA PRO A 485 3.72 1.49 16.60
C PRO A 485 4.17 1.88 15.18
N PRO A 486 3.96 3.15 14.75
CA PRO A 486 4.35 3.61 13.41
C PRO A 486 5.84 3.44 13.08
N TRP A 487 6.74 3.64 14.07
CA TRP A 487 8.18 3.47 13.85
C TRP A 487 8.62 2.00 13.66
N ALA A 488 7.78 1.02 13.99
CA ALA A 488 8.00 -0.38 13.62
C ALA A 488 7.62 -0.67 12.16
N VAL A 489 6.69 0.11 11.62
CA VAL A 489 6.13 -0.02 10.27
C VAL A 489 6.99 0.69 9.22
N GLY A 490 7.60 1.83 9.57
CA GLY A 490 8.42 2.61 8.64
C GLY A 490 9.51 1.81 7.92
N PRO A 491 10.34 0.99 8.61
CA PRO A 491 11.42 0.27 7.96
C PRO A 491 10.98 -0.73 6.87
N PRO A 492 9.93 -1.57 7.10
CA PRO A 492 9.30 -2.33 6.04
C PRO A 492 8.92 -1.50 4.80
N LEU A 493 8.28 -0.34 4.96
CA LEU A 493 7.84 0.49 3.82
C LEU A 493 9.01 0.97 2.97
N VAL A 494 10.12 1.35 3.61
CA VAL A 494 11.35 1.74 2.91
C VAL A 494 11.91 0.56 2.11
N LEU A 495 11.93 -0.64 2.68
CA LEU A 495 12.44 -1.83 2.00
C LEU A 495 11.52 -2.35 0.90
N VAL A 496 10.19 -2.18 1.03
CA VAL A 496 9.24 -2.40 -0.08
C VAL A 496 9.58 -1.47 -1.25
N GLY A 497 9.87 -0.19 -0.97
CA GLY A 497 10.33 0.74 -2.00
C GLY A 497 11.60 0.27 -2.72
N VAL A 498 12.56 -0.31 -1.99
CA VAL A 498 13.76 -0.93 -2.59
C VAL A 498 13.39 -2.09 -3.52
N MET A 499 12.45 -2.95 -3.13
CA MET A 499 12.03 -4.09 -3.94
C MET A 499 11.32 -3.66 -5.24
N MET A 500 10.48 -2.62 -5.18
CA MET A 500 9.75 -2.10 -6.34
C MET A 500 10.63 -1.31 -7.31
N MET A 501 11.76 -0.76 -6.83
CA MET A 501 12.72 -0.04 -7.68
C MET A 501 13.32 -0.92 -8.80
N ARG A 502 13.24 -2.26 -8.67
CA ARG A 502 13.68 -3.19 -9.72
C ARG A 502 12.96 -2.96 -11.06
N ALA A 503 11.71 -2.48 -11.05
CA ALA A 503 10.95 -2.22 -12.27
C ALA A 503 11.59 -1.14 -13.16
N VAL A 504 12.37 -0.22 -12.58
CA VAL A 504 13.08 0.85 -13.32
C VAL A 504 14.07 0.26 -14.33
N VAL A 505 14.61 -0.94 -14.08
CA VAL A 505 15.55 -1.62 -15.00
C VAL A 505 14.85 -2.06 -16.30
N GLU A 506 13.53 -2.22 -16.29
CA GLU A 506 12.76 -2.64 -17.48
C GLU A 506 12.42 -1.47 -18.42
N VAL A 507 12.70 -0.22 -18.01
CA VAL A 507 12.50 0.96 -18.84
C VAL A 507 13.63 1.10 -19.86
N GLU A 508 13.29 1.43 -21.10
CA GLU A 508 14.25 1.61 -22.20
C GLU A 508 14.91 3.00 -22.14
N TRP A 509 15.84 3.17 -21.20
CA TRP A 509 16.51 4.45 -20.93
C TRP A 509 17.29 5.05 -22.11
N GLY A 510 17.63 4.25 -23.13
CA GLY A 510 18.27 4.73 -24.35
C GLY A 510 17.36 5.58 -25.23
N ASN A 511 16.03 5.39 -25.14
CA ASN A 511 15.05 6.16 -25.88
C ASN A 511 14.44 7.25 -24.99
N MET A 512 14.80 8.51 -25.24
CA MET A 512 14.31 9.65 -24.45
C MET A 512 12.78 9.83 -24.51
N LYS A 513 12.12 9.37 -25.59
CA LYS A 513 10.65 9.39 -25.70
C LYS A 513 9.96 8.49 -24.67
N GLU A 514 10.67 7.47 -24.15
CA GLU A 514 10.18 6.58 -23.08
C GLU A 514 10.79 6.92 -21.71
N ALA A 515 12.07 7.28 -21.68
CA ALA A 515 12.80 7.59 -20.46
C ALA A 515 12.24 8.82 -19.72
N ILE A 516 11.89 9.89 -20.45
CA ILE A 516 11.36 11.13 -19.84
C ILE A 516 10.02 10.86 -19.15
N PRO A 517 9.01 10.25 -19.80
CA PRO A 517 7.75 9.89 -19.14
C PRO A 517 7.92 8.99 -17.92
N ALA A 518 8.81 8.01 -18.01
CA ALA A 518 9.11 7.13 -16.90
C ALA A 518 9.70 7.89 -15.70
N PHE A 519 10.69 8.75 -15.96
CA PHE A 519 11.31 9.57 -14.92
C PHE A 519 10.31 10.52 -14.26
N MET A 520 9.48 11.22 -15.06
CA MET A 520 8.45 12.13 -14.56
C MET A 520 7.45 11.39 -13.67
N THR A 521 7.04 10.19 -14.05
CA THR A 521 6.15 9.35 -13.24
C THR A 521 6.78 9.01 -11.88
N VAL A 522 8.05 8.59 -11.88
CA VAL A 522 8.76 8.18 -10.65
C VAL A 522 8.95 9.35 -9.69
N ILE A 523 9.36 10.52 -10.19
CA ILE A 523 9.73 11.66 -9.34
C ILE A 523 8.52 12.47 -8.86
N LEU A 524 7.50 12.65 -9.70
CA LEU A 524 6.33 13.45 -9.33
C LEU A 524 5.50 12.74 -8.26
N THR A 525 5.35 11.42 -8.34
CA THR A 525 4.53 10.63 -7.41
C THR A 525 4.79 10.95 -5.92
N PRO A 526 6.03 10.84 -5.39
CA PRO A 526 6.32 11.19 -4.00
C PRO A 526 6.30 12.71 -3.73
N LEU A 527 6.76 13.53 -4.67
CA LEU A 527 6.91 14.98 -4.46
C LEU A 527 5.58 15.72 -4.44
N THR A 528 4.61 15.28 -5.24
CA THR A 528 3.23 15.80 -5.21
C THR A 528 2.37 15.10 -4.18
N TYR A 529 2.94 14.14 -3.44
CA TYR A 529 2.25 13.29 -2.46
C TYR A 529 0.97 12.66 -3.03
N SER A 530 1.00 12.33 -4.34
CA SER A 530 -0.17 11.91 -5.10
C SER A 530 0.25 11.10 -6.32
N ILE A 531 -0.13 9.83 -6.32
CA ILE A 531 0.11 8.89 -7.42
C ILE A 531 -0.61 9.36 -8.69
N ALA A 532 -1.81 9.91 -8.51
CA ALA A 532 -2.63 10.50 -9.56
C ALA A 532 -1.85 11.54 -10.38
N TYR A 533 -1.23 12.52 -9.73
CA TYR A 533 -0.44 13.55 -10.40
C TYR A 533 0.85 13.01 -11.01
N GLY A 534 1.49 12.03 -10.37
CA GLY A 534 2.64 11.34 -10.94
C GLY A 534 2.33 10.67 -12.28
N LEU A 535 1.22 9.94 -12.34
CA LEU A 535 0.74 9.28 -13.56
C LEU A 535 0.33 10.29 -14.64
N ILE A 536 -0.39 11.35 -14.28
CA ILE A 536 -0.77 12.42 -15.22
C ILE A 536 0.48 13.06 -15.84
N GLY A 537 1.50 13.36 -15.03
CA GLY A 537 2.76 13.92 -15.54
C GLY A 537 3.48 12.96 -16.49
N GLY A 538 3.48 11.66 -16.18
CA GLY A 538 4.01 10.62 -17.05
C GLY A 538 3.27 10.50 -18.39
N ILE A 539 1.95 10.32 -18.35
CA ILE A 539 1.12 10.16 -19.56
C ILE A 539 1.14 11.46 -20.38
N GLY A 540 1.06 12.61 -19.73
CA GLY A 540 1.09 13.92 -20.39
C GLY A 540 2.41 14.16 -21.11
N SER A 541 3.54 13.89 -20.47
CA SER A 541 4.86 14.00 -21.12
C SER A 541 5.02 12.99 -22.26
N TYR A 542 4.51 11.76 -22.11
CA TYR A 542 4.52 10.77 -23.19
C TYR A 542 3.72 11.26 -24.40
N ALA A 543 2.50 11.76 -24.16
CA ALA A 543 1.63 12.29 -25.22
C ALA A 543 2.31 13.44 -25.94
N VAL A 544 2.87 14.42 -25.21
CA VAL A 544 3.54 15.59 -25.81
C VAL A 544 4.72 15.19 -26.69
N LEU A 545 5.54 14.23 -26.26
CA LEU A 545 6.72 13.79 -27.02
C LEU A 545 6.34 12.98 -28.28
N HIS A 546 5.18 12.33 -28.29
CA HIS A 546 4.69 11.56 -29.45
C HIS A 546 3.74 12.35 -30.35
N LEU A 547 3.32 13.56 -29.96
CA LEU A 547 2.45 14.42 -30.78
C LEU A 547 3.03 14.68 -32.19
N GLY A 548 4.36 14.86 -32.28
CA GLY A 548 5.05 15.05 -33.56
C GLY A 548 4.95 13.83 -34.48
N ASP A 549 5.24 12.65 -33.94
CA ASP A 549 5.16 11.39 -34.69
C ASP A 549 3.73 11.06 -35.13
N TRP A 550 2.74 11.32 -34.25
CA TRP A 550 1.33 11.15 -34.57
C TRP A 550 0.87 12.15 -35.64
N GLY A 551 1.35 13.40 -35.57
CA GLY A 551 1.10 14.43 -36.57
C GLY A 551 1.68 14.07 -37.93
N GLU A 552 2.93 13.62 -37.99
CA GLU A 552 3.56 13.14 -39.22
C GLU A 552 2.85 11.90 -39.79
N GLY A 553 2.46 10.95 -38.93
CA GLY A 553 1.67 9.79 -39.31
C GLY A 553 0.30 10.18 -39.90
N LEU A 554 -0.36 11.19 -39.33
CA LEU A 554 -1.62 11.73 -39.85
C LEU A 554 -1.42 12.43 -41.20
N LEU A 555 -0.38 13.26 -41.32
CA LEU A 555 -0.04 13.98 -42.56
C LEU A 555 0.36 13.04 -43.70
N ARG A 556 1.03 11.92 -43.39
CA ARG A 556 1.29 10.82 -44.33
C ARG A 556 -0.01 10.12 -44.75
N ARG A 557 -0.93 9.88 -43.80
CA ARG A 557 -2.25 9.28 -44.09
C ARG A 557 -3.13 10.17 -44.99
N TYR A 558 -3.01 11.48 -44.87
CA TYR A 558 -3.70 12.47 -45.70
C TYR A 558 -2.91 12.89 -46.95
N GLY A 559 -1.78 12.24 -47.24
CA GLY A 559 -1.02 12.44 -48.49
C GLY A 559 -0.31 13.79 -48.62
N VAL A 560 -0.16 14.55 -47.54
CA VAL A 560 0.51 15.87 -47.52
C VAL A 560 2.04 15.72 -47.55
N ILE A 561 2.56 14.59 -47.04
CA ILE A 561 3.98 14.24 -47.04
C ILE A 561 4.17 12.99 -47.90
N ARG A 562 4.89 13.10 -49.02
CA ARG A 562 5.39 11.95 -49.80
C ARG A 562 6.54 11.31 -49.02
N GLY A 563 6.41 10.03 -48.68
CA GLY A 563 7.51 9.29 -48.07
C GLY A 563 8.62 9.04 -49.10
N ASP A 564 9.86 9.34 -48.74
CA ASP A 564 11.00 8.65 -49.33
C ASP A 564 10.94 7.19 -48.85
N ASN A 565 10.99 6.27 -49.82
CA ASN A 565 11.21 4.85 -49.56
C ASN A 565 12.59 4.70 -48.91
N VAL A 566 12.65 4.61 -47.59
CA VAL A 566 13.82 4.06 -46.90
C VAL A 566 13.49 2.61 -46.58
N GLU A 567 14.24 1.74 -47.23
CA GLU A 567 14.15 0.29 -47.23
C GLU A 567 13.97 -0.29 -45.82
N GLU A 568 13.01 -1.20 -45.69
CA GLU A 568 12.98 -2.19 -44.62
C GLU A 568 14.23 -3.08 -44.74
N GLY A 569 15.32 -2.63 -44.13
CA GLY A 569 16.48 -3.44 -43.83
C GLY A 569 16.13 -4.48 -42.78
N LYS A 570 15.78 -5.69 -43.24
CA LYS A 570 15.93 -6.92 -42.47
C LYS A 570 17.39 -7.09 -42.04
N GLU A 571 17.69 -6.83 -40.78
CA GLU A 571 18.80 -7.43 -40.01
C GLU A 571 18.27 -7.55 -38.57
N GLY A 572 18.28 -8.67 -37.85
CA GLY A 572 18.99 -9.93 -37.99
C GLY A 572 19.47 -10.34 -36.59
N VAL A 573 18.73 -11.28 -35.96
CA VAL A 573 19.00 -11.98 -34.68
C VAL A 573 18.62 -11.27 -33.38
#